data_AF-A0A9D1LWN2-F1
#
_entry.id   AF-A0A9D1LWN2-F1
#
_cell.length_a   1.000
_cell.length_b   1.000
_cell.length_c   1.000
_cell.angle_alpha   90.00
_cell.angle_beta   90.00
_cell.angle_gamma   90.00
#
_symmetry.space_group_name_H-M   'P 1'
#
loop_
_entity.id
_entity.type
_entity.pdbx_description
1 polymer ?
#
loop_
_entity_poly.entity_id
_entity_poly.type
_entity_poly.pdbx_seq_one_letter_code
_entity_poly.pdbx_strand_id
1 'polypeptide(L)'
;MKELKKYSWIAAAVTSVMGTLFHFVYEFSGNNTFVGMFAAVNESTWEHLKLLLTPAFLVGIAEWFIYGKNYKNFFPALFISILAGMFAITAAFYTYTGIIGQNFMIADIATFFIGVFVTYYLRYKIIKSGKLSSDKWVFISLAGFAILFVFTAYASFNPPQINLFKDPLTGTYGTSF
;
A
#
# COMPACT_ATOMS: atom_id res chain seq x y z
N MET A 1 5.41 -1.42 25.46
CA MET A 1 5.48 -0.20 24.61
C MET A 1 6.72 -0.11 23.74
N LYS A 2 7.93 -0.38 24.27
CA LYS A 2 9.17 -0.44 23.46
C LYS A 2 9.08 -1.53 22.38
N GLU A 3 8.54 -2.70 22.74
CA GLU A 3 8.31 -3.80 21.79
C GLU A 3 7.40 -3.43 20.61
N LEU A 4 6.26 -2.78 20.85
CA LEU A 4 5.37 -2.36 19.74
C LEU A 4 6.06 -1.40 18.76
N LYS A 5 6.86 -0.46 19.26
CA LYS A 5 7.63 0.45 18.40
C LYS A 5 8.68 -0.32 17.60
N LYS A 6 9.36 -1.28 18.22
CA LYS A 6 10.33 -2.16 17.56
C LYS A 6 9.67 -2.98 16.45
N TYR A 7 8.54 -3.63 16.73
CA TYR A 7 7.79 -4.41 15.73
C TYR A 7 7.34 -3.54 14.56
N SER A 8 6.83 -2.34 14.81
CA SER A 8 6.46 -1.40 13.73
C SER A 8 7.61 -1.10 12.77
N TRP A 9 8.85 -0.93 13.26
CA TRP A 9 9.98 -0.64 12.38
C TRP A 9 10.54 -1.87 11.68
N ILE A 10 10.47 -3.04 12.32
CA ILE A 10 10.79 -4.32 11.65
C ILE A 10 9.81 -4.54 10.50
N ALA A 11 8.51 -4.37 10.77
CA ALA A 11 7.48 -4.54 9.76
C ALA A 11 7.58 -3.49 8.64
N ALA A 12 7.97 -2.24 8.95
CA ALA A 12 8.31 -1.25 7.94
C ALA A 12 9.43 -1.73 7.01
N ALA A 13 10.53 -2.24 7.57
CA ALA A 13 11.64 -2.76 6.77
C ALA A 13 11.22 -3.97 5.91
N VAL A 14 10.45 -4.91 6.47
CA VAL A 14 9.94 -6.07 5.72
C VAL A 14 9.00 -5.63 4.60
N THR A 15 8.08 -4.70 4.86
CA THR A 15 7.20 -4.13 3.83
C THR A 15 7.98 -3.42 2.74
N SER A 16 9.03 -2.67 3.07
CA SER A 16 9.88 -2.04 2.06
C SER A 16 10.51 -3.08 1.13
N VAL A 17 11.13 -4.12 1.69
CA VAL A 17 11.74 -5.19 0.90
C VAL A 17 10.71 -5.92 0.04
N MET A 18 9.59 -6.32 0.65
CA MET A 18 8.51 -6.99 -0.07
C MET A 18 7.90 -6.09 -1.15
N GLY A 19 7.67 -4.81 -0.90
CA GLY A 19 7.15 -3.86 -1.90
C GLY A 19 8.04 -3.71 -3.10
N THR A 20 9.35 -3.55 -2.88
CA THR A 20 10.32 -3.53 -3.99
C THR A 20 10.31 -4.84 -4.77
N LEU A 21 10.21 -6.00 -4.11
CA LEU A 21 10.11 -7.28 -4.81
C LEU A 21 8.80 -7.41 -5.60
N PHE A 22 7.68 -6.98 -5.02
CA PHE A 22 6.34 -7.02 -5.64
C PHE A 22 6.25 -6.22 -6.94
N HIS A 23 7.16 -5.28 -7.17
CA HIS A 23 7.30 -4.59 -8.45
C HIS A 23 7.59 -5.57 -9.60
N PHE A 24 8.38 -6.61 -9.35
CA PHE A 24 8.83 -7.57 -10.37
C PHE A 24 7.99 -8.85 -10.42
N VAL A 25 7.17 -9.11 -9.39
CA VAL A 25 6.47 -10.39 -9.24
C VAL A 25 5.51 -10.67 -10.40
N TYR A 26 4.87 -9.65 -10.98
CA TYR A 26 3.97 -9.83 -12.12
C TYR A 26 4.72 -10.38 -13.35
N GLU A 27 5.82 -9.75 -13.74
CA GLU A 27 6.66 -10.20 -14.85
C GLU A 27 7.28 -11.58 -14.57
N PHE A 28 7.82 -11.80 -13.37
CA PHE A 28 8.39 -13.08 -12.96
C PHE A 28 7.38 -14.23 -12.94
N SER A 29 6.09 -13.92 -12.81
CA SER A 29 5.01 -14.90 -12.90
C SER A 29 4.58 -15.23 -14.34
N GLY A 30 5.23 -14.62 -15.35
CA GLY A 30 4.82 -14.73 -16.75
C GLY A 30 3.54 -13.95 -17.05
N ASN A 31 3.37 -12.76 -16.45
CA ASN A 31 2.19 -11.91 -16.60
C ASN A 31 0.89 -12.59 -16.16
N ASN A 32 0.93 -13.36 -15.05
CA ASN A 32 -0.22 -14.07 -14.53
C ASN A 32 -1.30 -13.10 -14.02
N THR A 33 -2.53 -13.21 -14.55
CA THR A 33 -3.65 -12.33 -14.18
C THR A 33 -3.95 -12.32 -12.68
N PHE A 34 -3.88 -13.46 -11.99
CA PHE A 34 -4.11 -13.52 -10.55
C PHE A 34 -3.02 -12.76 -9.78
N VAL A 35 -1.77 -12.88 -10.20
CA VAL A 35 -0.65 -12.11 -9.61
C VAL A 35 -0.82 -10.62 -9.86
N GLY A 36 -1.26 -10.24 -11.07
CA GLY A 36 -1.52 -8.85 -11.45
C GLY A 36 -2.59 -8.16 -10.61
N MET A 37 -3.48 -8.91 -9.94
CA MET A 37 -4.43 -8.33 -8.97
C MET A 37 -3.73 -7.70 -7.75
N PHE A 38 -2.50 -8.13 -7.44
CA PHE A 38 -1.79 -7.80 -6.20
C PHE A 38 -0.43 -7.11 -6.42
N ALA A 39 0.22 -7.38 -7.55
CA ALA A 39 1.50 -6.81 -7.97
C ALA A 39 1.31 -5.75 -9.06
N ALA A 40 2.29 -4.87 -9.25
CA ALA A 40 2.22 -3.84 -10.30
C ALA A 40 2.22 -4.49 -11.69
N VAL A 41 1.23 -4.15 -12.53
CA VAL A 41 1.13 -4.63 -13.92
C VAL A 41 1.70 -3.66 -14.95
N ASN A 42 1.93 -2.41 -14.55
CA ASN A 42 2.50 -1.34 -15.36
C ASN A 42 3.12 -0.26 -14.45
N GLU A 43 3.65 0.82 -15.05
CA GLU A 43 4.36 1.88 -14.31
C GLU A 43 3.48 3.05 -13.84
N SER A 44 2.15 2.88 -13.84
CA SER A 44 1.24 3.91 -13.34
C SER A 44 1.35 4.08 -11.83
N THR A 45 1.06 5.29 -11.35
CA THR A 45 1.07 5.62 -9.93
C THR A 45 0.15 4.69 -9.13
N TRP A 46 -1.02 4.33 -9.67
CA TRP A 46 -1.95 3.39 -9.01
C TRP A 46 -1.33 2.01 -8.79
N GLU A 47 -0.64 1.48 -9.79
CA GLU A 47 0.02 0.17 -9.71
C GLU A 47 1.15 0.18 -8.68
N HIS A 48 1.89 1.28 -8.57
CA HIS A 48 2.89 1.48 -7.52
C HIS A 48 2.28 1.55 -6.11
N LEU A 49 1.04 2.05 -5.95
CA LEU A 49 0.37 2.03 -4.64
C LEU A 49 0.11 0.60 -4.12
N LYS A 50 -0.06 -0.39 -5.02
CA LYS A 50 -0.17 -1.80 -4.62
C LYS A 50 1.08 -2.32 -3.93
N LEU A 51 2.25 -1.76 -4.25
CA LEU A 51 3.53 -2.12 -3.64
C LEU A 51 3.60 -1.72 -2.15
N LEU A 52 2.77 -0.78 -1.71
CA LEU A 52 2.52 -0.53 -0.29
C LEU A 52 1.37 -1.38 0.24
N LEU A 53 0.21 -1.34 -0.42
CA LEU A 53 -1.02 -1.98 0.04
C LEU A 53 -0.84 -3.48 0.30
N THR A 54 -0.43 -4.24 -0.72
CA THR A 54 -0.38 -5.69 -0.62
C THR A 54 0.65 -6.15 0.41
N PRO A 55 1.91 -5.67 0.39
CA PRO A 55 2.90 -6.11 1.35
C PRO A 55 2.59 -5.68 2.79
N ALA A 56 2.11 -4.44 3.00
CA ALA A 56 1.73 -3.99 4.34
C ALA A 56 0.55 -4.80 4.91
N PHE A 57 -0.41 -5.18 4.06
CA PHE A 57 -1.52 -6.04 4.46
C PHE A 57 -1.05 -7.46 4.82
N LEU A 58 -0.21 -8.09 3.99
CA LEU A 58 0.34 -9.42 4.26
C LEU A 58 1.19 -9.45 5.55
N VAL A 59 2.06 -8.45 5.74
CA VAL A 59 2.82 -8.28 6.98
C VAL A 59 1.89 -8.08 8.17
N GLY A 60 0.83 -7.27 8.00
CA GLY A 60 -0.18 -7.06 9.03
C GLY A 60 -0.91 -8.35 9.42
N ILE A 61 -1.24 -9.23 8.47
CA ILE A 61 -1.81 -10.55 8.77
C ILE A 61 -0.83 -11.37 9.62
N ALA A 62 0.44 -11.44 9.22
CA ALA A 62 1.46 -12.17 9.98
C ALA A 62 1.61 -11.61 11.41
N GLU A 63 1.70 -10.30 11.56
CA GLU A 63 1.76 -9.62 12.86
C GLU A 63 0.50 -9.87 13.71
N TRP A 64 -0.67 -9.99 13.08
CA TRP A 64 -1.90 -10.30 13.79
C TRP A 64 -1.81 -11.65 14.50
N PHE A 65 -1.28 -12.67 13.82
CA PHE A 65 -1.06 -14.00 14.41
C PHE A 65 0.01 -14.01 15.51
N ILE A 66 1.04 -13.16 15.40
CA ILE A 66 2.15 -13.08 16.37
C ILE A 66 1.72 -12.33 17.64
N TYR A 67 1.14 -11.14 17.51
CA TYR A 67 0.80 -10.29 18.66
C TYR A 67 -0.48 -9.47 18.51
N GLY A 68 -0.98 -9.26 17.28
CA GLY A 68 -2.09 -8.34 17.03
C GLY A 68 -3.42 -8.76 17.65
N LYS A 69 -3.60 -10.04 17.99
CA LYS A 69 -4.76 -10.55 18.76
C LYS A 69 -4.98 -9.82 20.10
N ASN A 70 -3.92 -9.25 20.67
CA ASN A 70 -3.99 -8.50 21.94
C ASN A 70 -4.55 -7.07 21.77
N TYR A 71 -4.80 -6.62 20.53
CA TYR A 71 -5.22 -5.27 20.21
C TYR A 71 -6.49 -5.26 19.35
N LYS A 72 -7.64 -4.93 19.96
CA LYS A 72 -8.92 -4.86 19.22
C LYS A 72 -8.89 -3.89 18.05
N ASN A 73 -8.15 -2.79 18.17
CA ASN A 73 -8.00 -1.79 17.13
C ASN A 73 -6.90 -2.11 16.09
N PHE A 74 -6.37 -3.34 16.04
CA PHE A 74 -5.29 -3.71 15.12
C PHE A 74 -5.66 -3.51 13.64
N PHE A 75 -6.73 -4.13 13.16
CA PHE A 75 -7.17 -4.00 11.77
C PHE A 75 -7.64 -2.57 11.42
N PRO A 76 -8.40 -1.86 12.28
CA PRO A 76 -8.70 -0.45 12.08
C PRO A 76 -7.45 0.43 11.94
N ALA A 77 -6.44 0.21 12.80
CA ALA A 77 -5.18 0.93 12.73
C ALA A 77 -4.42 0.62 11.44
N LEU A 78 -4.36 -0.66 11.04
CA LEU A 78 -3.70 -1.08 9.81
C LEU A 78 -4.35 -0.44 8.59
N PHE A 79 -5.67 -0.53 8.48
CA PHE A 79 -6.44 -0.01 7.34
C PHE A 79 -6.25 1.49 7.16
N ILE A 80 -6.50 2.30 8.21
CA ILE A 80 -6.36 3.75 8.14
C ILE A 80 -4.93 4.15 7.80
N SER A 81 -3.95 3.43 8.34
CA SER A 81 -2.55 3.79 8.13
C SER A 81 -2.05 3.42 6.74
N ILE A 82 -2.54 2.34 6.14
CA ILE A 82 -2.26 2.01 4.73
C ILE A 82 -2.86 3.07 3.83
N LEU A 83 -4.13 3.46 4.04
CA LEU A 83 -4.77 4.54 3.27
C LEU A 83 -4.00 5.86 3.38
N ALA A 84 -3.55 6.21 4.60
CA ALA A 84 -2.75 7.41 4.82
C ALA A 84 -1.37 7.34 4.12
N GLY A 85 -0.73 6.16 4.09
CA GLY A 85 0.52 5.97 3.36
C GLY A 85 0.31 6.06 1.84
N MET A 86 -0.75 5.46 1.31
CA MET A 86 -1.11 5.58 -0.10
C MET A 86 -1.37 7.05 -0.49
N PHE A 87 -2.13 7.77 0.33
CA PHE A 87 -2.35 9.20 0.14
C PHE A 87 -1.04 9.99 0.19
N ALA A 88 -0.15 9.69 1.13
CA ALA A 88 1.15 10.35 1.25
C ALA A 88 2.03 10.13 0.01
N ILE A 89 2.04 8.92 -0.55
CA ILE A 89 2.73 8.62 -1.81
C ILE A 89 2.18 9.49 -2.93
N THR A 90 0.86 9.43 -3.16
CA THR A 90 0.19 10.20 -4.23
C THR A 90 0.42 11.70 -4.08
N ALA A 91 0.24 12.23 -2.87
CA ALA A 91 0.44 13.65 -2.60
C ALA A 91 1.89 14.08 -2.83
N ALA A 92 2.86 13.30 -2.33
CA ALA A 92 4.28 13.59 -2.53
C ALA A 92 4.65 13.53 -4.03
N PHE A 93 4.23 12.49 -4.74
CA PHE A 93 4.47 12.29 -6.16
C PHE A 93 3.96 13.46 -7.00
N TYR A 94 2.67 13.78 -6.90
CA TYR A 94 2.09 14.84 -7.71
C TYR A 94 2.53 16.24 -7.30
N THR A 95 2.91 16.45 -6.04
CA THR A 95 3.49 17.73 -5.62
C THR A 95 4.87 17.94 -6.24
N TYR A 96 5.76 16.95 -6.14
CA TYR A 96 7.13 17.13 -6.65
C TYR A 96 7.14 17.19 -8.19
N THR A 97 6.39 16.30 -8.86
CA THR A 97 6.32 16.30 -10.33
C THR A 97 5.62 17.55 -10.84
N GLY A 98 4.63 18.09 -10.12
CA GLY A 98 3.98 19.36 -10.47
C GLY A 98 4.93 20.57 -10.36
N ILE A 99 5.84 20.57 -9.38
CA ILE A 99 6.84 21.65 -9.22
C ILE A 99 7.96 21.55 -10.26
N ILE A 100 8.46 20.34 -10.50
CA ILE A 100 9.65 20.11 -11.32
C ILE A 100 9.29 19.95 -12.82
N GLY A 101 8.09 19.47 -13.14
CA GLY A 101 7.62 19.20 -14.50
C GLY A 101 8.05 17.85 -15.09
N GLN A 102 8.78 17.03 -14.34
CA GLN A 102 9.22 15.68 -14.75
C GLN A 102 9.30 14.76 -13.52
N ASN A 103 9.28 13.45 -13.74
CA ASN A 103 9.49 12.44 -12.70
C ASN A 103 10.92 11.91 -12.71
N PHE A 104 11.41 11.51 -11.53
CA PHE A 104 12.73 10.91 -11.38
C PHE A 104 12.60 9.63 -10.56
N MET A 105 13.20 8.54 -11.04
CA MET A 105 13.17 7.24 -10.37
C MET A 105 13.55 7.30 -8.89
N ILE A 106 14.60 8.07 -8.53
CA ILE A 106 15.03 8.23 -7.12
C ILE A 106 13.96 8.92 -6.29
N ALA A 107 13.29 9.93 -6.85
CA ALA A 107 12.19 10.62 -6.17
C ALA A 107 10.98 9.70 -6.00
N ASP A 108 10.64 8.90 -7.01
CA ASP A 108 9.55 7.92 -6.97
C ASP A 108 9.79 6.87 -5.86
N ILE A 109 10.99 6.30 -5.79
CA ILE A 109 11.39 5.39 -4.71
C ILE A 109 11.29 6.08 -3.35
N ALA A 110 11.75 7.33 -3.24
CA ALA A 110 11.65 8.09 -2.00
C ALA A 110 10.19 8.30 -1.55
N THR A 111 9.26 8.56 -2.49
CA THR A 111 7.83 8.66 -2.15
C THR A 111 7.28 7.37 -1.56
N PHE A 112 7.68 6.21 -2.08
CA PHE A 112 7.31 4.90 -1.52
C PHE A 112 7.79 4.76 -0.06
N PHE A 113 9.05 5.09 0.23
CA PHE A 113 9.57 5.03 1.60
C PHE A 113 8.88 6.03 2.56
N ILE A 114 8.48 7.21 2.06
CA ILE A 114 7.65 8.16 2.83
C ILE A 114 6.30 7.51 3.16
N GLY A 115 5.65 6.86 2.19
CA GLY A 115 4.41 6.12 2.39
C GLY A 115 4.53 5.05 3.48
N VAL A 116 5.56 4.19 3.38
CA VAL A 116 5.86 3.16 4.38
C VAL A 116 6.05 3.79 5.77
N PHE A 117 6.87 4.84 5.87
CA PHE A 117 7.09 5.53 7.14
C PHE A 117 5.78 6.06 7.75
N VAL A 118 4.96 6.75 6.95
CA VAL A 118 3.66 7.28 7.39
C VAL A 118 2.74 6.16 7.88
N THR A 119 2.64 5.06 7.13
CA THR A 119 1.83 3.90 7.50
C THR A 119 2.25 3.34 8.85
N TYR A 120 3.53 3.03 9.04
CA TYR A 120 3.97 2.38 10.28
C TYR A 120 4.00 3.33 11.49
N TYR A 121 4.28 4.61 11.26
CA TYR A 121 4.18 5.65 12.30
C TYR A 121 2.75 5.86 12.78
N LEU A 122 1.79 6.02 11.87
CA LEU A 122 0.38 6.20 12.23
C LEU A 122 -0.21 4.95 12.87
N ARG A 123 0.13 3.76 12.36
CA ARG A 123 -0.35 2.51 12.94
C ARG A 123 0.10 2.38 14.39
N TYR A 124 1.38 2.66 14.66
CA TYR A 124 1.91 2.68 16.02
C TYR A 124 1.12 3.64 16.93
N LYS A 125 0.83 4.85 16.45
CA LYS A 125 0.07 5.86 17.20
C LYS A 125 -1.37 5.43 17.48
N ILE A 126 -2.07 4.87 16.49
CA ILE A 126 -3.46 4.44 16.63
C ILE A 126 -3.56 3.26 17.59
N ILE A 127 -2.74 2.21 17.41
CA ILE A 127 -2.72 1.05 18.31
C ILE A 127 -2.44 1.52 19.75
N LYS A 128 -1.42 2.36 19.95
CA LYS A 128 -1.07 2.88 21.28
C LYS A 128 -2.21 3.70 21.92
N SER A 129 -2.98 4.43 21.12
CA SER A 129 -4.07 5.26 21.64
C SER A 129 -5.28 4.47 22.13
N GLY A 130 -5.43 3.20 21.74
CA GLY A 130 -6.61 2.39 22.04
C GLY A 130 -7.90 2.86 21.35
N LYS A 131 -7.87 3.93 20.54
CA LYS A 131 -9.01 4.39 19.75
C LYS A 131 -9.39 3.32 18.72
N LEU A 132 -10.66 3.32 18.29
CA LEU A 132 -11.21 2.39 17.28
C LEU A 132 -11.23 0.92 17.74
N SER A 133 -11.32 0.66 19.04
CA SER A 133 -11.28 -0.70 19.63
C SER A 133 -12.64 -1.41 19.68
N SER A 134 -13.65 -0.97 18.94
CA SER A 134 -14.97 -1.64 18.90
C SER A 134 -15.10 -2.56 17.69
N ASP A 135 -15.92 -3.59 17.83
CA ASP A 135 -16.14 -4.60 16.78
C ASP A 135 -16.73 -3.97 15.50
N LYS A 136 -17.49 -2.88 15.64
CA LYS A 136 -17.94 -2.05 14.52
C LYS A 136 -16.77 -1.54 13.67
N TRP A 137 -15.71 -1.01 14.29
CA TRP A 137 -14.56 -0.50 13.56
C TRP A 137 -13.75 -1.61 12.91
N VAL A 138 -13.63 -2.75 13.59
CA VAL A 138 -13.00 -3.95 13.01
C VAL A 138 -13.75 -4.37 11.74
N PHE A 139 -15.08 -4.52 11.81
CA PHE A 139 -15.90 -4.85 10.66
C PHE A 139 -15.75 -3.85 9.51
N ILE A 140 -15.83 -2.54 9.80
CA ILE A 140 -15.64 -1.48 8.79
C ILE A 140 -14.27 -1.60 8.13
N SER A 141 -13.20 -1.84 8.90
CA SER A 141 -11.85 -1.96 8.35
C SER A 141 -11.67 -3.18 7.46
N LEU A 142 -12.26 -4.33 7.84
CA LEU A 142 -12.20 -5.56 7.03
C LEU A 142 -13.03 -5.44 5.75
N ALA A 143 -14.23 -4.88 5.84
CA ALA A 143 -15.06 -4.57 4.67
C ALA A 143 -14.34 -3.56 3.75
N GLY A 144 -13.70 -2.55 4.33
CA GLY A 144 -12.88 -1.57 3.61
C GLY A 144 -11.71 -2.20 2.88
N PHE A 145 -10.98 -3.13 3.51
CA PHE A 145 -9.94 -3.91 2.83
C PHE A 145 -10.52 -4.72 1.67
N ALA A 146 -11.62 -5.42 1.86
CA ALA A 146 -12.25 -6.22 0.81
C ALA A 146 -12.63 -5.34 -0.39
N ILE A 147 -13.27 -4.21 -0.16
CA ILE A 147 -13.63 -3.24 -1.22
C ILE A 147 -12.36 -2.72 -1.91
N LEU A 148 -11.34 -2.34 -1.14
CA LEU A 148 -10.10 -1.80 -1.69
C LEU A 148 -9.37 -2.82 -2.56
N PHE A 149 -9.27 -4.09 -2.14
CA PHE A 149 -8.65 -5.15 -2.93
C PHE A 149 -9.47 -5.48 -4.17
N VAL A 150 -10.81 -5.55 -4.08
CA VAL A 150 -11.67 -5.77 -5.25
C VAL A 150 -11.52 -4.63 -6.25
N PHE A 151 -11.56 -3.38 -5.78
CA PHE A 151 -11.39 -2.20 -6.63
C PHE A 151 -10.00 -2.19 -7.29
N THR A 152 -8.96 -2.43 -6.50
CA THR A 152 -7.58 -2.45 -6.96
C THR A 152 -7.35 -3.54 -8.01
N ALA A 153 -7.86 -4.75 -7.78
CA ALA A 153 -7.79 -5.85 -8.73
C ALA A 153 -8.55 -5.53 -10.02
N TYR A 154 -9.76 -4.97 -9.92
CA TYR A 154 -10.55 -4.57 -11.09
C TYR A 154 -9.83 -3.47 -11.89
N ALA A 155 -9.30 -2.45 -11.21
CA ALA A 155 -8.68 -1.30 -11.85
C ALA A 155 -7.37 -1.62 -12.56
N SER A 156 -6.68 -2.72 -12.22
CA SER A 156 -5.50 -3.17 -12.97
C SER A 156 -5.84 -3.66 -14.39
N PHE A 157 -7.09 -4.08 -14.63
CA PHE A 157 -7.54 -4.57 -15.93
C PHE A 157 -8.57 -3.65 -16.59
N ASN A 158 -9.30 -2.86 -15.81
CA ASN A 158 -10.29 -1.90 -16.28
C ASN A 158 -10.11 -0.54 -15.57
N PRO A 159 -8.95 0.11 -15.73
CA PRO A 159 -8.64 1.35 -15.05
C PRO A 159 -9.49 2.54 -15.54
N PRO A 160 -9.88 3.45 -14.63
CA PRO A 160 -10.36 4.77 -15.01
C PRO A 160 -9.33 5.51 -15.88
N GLN A 161 -9.81 6.20 -16.92
CA GLN A 161 -8.97 6.90 -17.89
C GLN A 161 -8.52 8.28 -17.37
N ILE A 162 -7.81 8.27 -16.23
CA ILE A 162 -7.24 9.46 -15.58
C ILE A 162 -5.76 9.25 -15.27
N ASN A 163 -5.00 10.33 -15.09
CA ASN A 163 -3.53 10.30 -14.94
C ASN A 163 -3.01 9.36 -13.83
N LEU A 164 -3.81 9.07 -12.80
CA LEU A 164 -3.42 8.14 -11.72
C LEU A 164 -3.19 6.71 -12.21
N PHE A 165 -3.91 6.28 -13.24
CA PHE A 165 -3.86 4.92 -13.80
C PHE A 165 -3.13 4.84 -15.14
N LYS A 166 -2.62 5.97 -15.62
CA LYS A 166 -1.90 6.05 -16.89
C LYS A 166 -0.45 5.64 -16.68
N ASP A 167 0.03 4.71 -17.49
CA ASP A 167 1.45 4.38 -17.54
C ASP A 167 2.23 5.56 -18.20
N PRO A 168 3.22 6.15 -17.52
CA PRO A 168 3.97 7.29 -18.04
C PRO A 168 4.96 6.91 -19.15
N LEU A 169 5.36 5.64 -19.27
CA LEU A 169 6.29 5.16 -20.29
C LEU A 169 5.58 4.85 -21.61
N THR A 170 4.43 4.17 -21.55
CA THR A 170 3.71 3.72 -22.75
C THR A 170 2.55 4.65 -23.12
N GLY A 171 2.06 5.45 -22.16
CA GLY A 171 0.86 6.25 -22.31
C GLY A 171 -0.45 5.44 -22.30
N THR A 172 -0.39 4.13 -22.05
CA THR A 172 -1.54 3.23 -22.01
C THR A 172 -2.07 3.06 -20.58
N TYR A 173 -3.07 2.19 -20.43
CA TYR A 173 -3.73 1.92 -19.17
C TYR A 173 -3.87 0.41 -18.96
N GLY A 174 -3.72 -0.03 -17.70
CA GLY A 174 -3.89 -1.42 -17.30
C GLY A 174 -2.86 -2.35 -17.96
N THR A 175 -3.25 -3.60 -18.19
CA THR A 175 -2.49 -4.53 -19.02
C THR A 175 -2.82 -4.24 -20.48
N SER A 176 -1.90 -3.61 -21.20
CA SER A 176 -2.04 -3.44 -22.65
C SER A 176 -1.92 -4.81 -23.31
N PHE A 177 -3.05 -5.38 -23.73
CA PHE A 177 -3.12 -6.50 -24.69
C PHE A 177 -2.93 -5.98 -26.11
#